data_AF-A0A9P4GV81-F1
#
_entry.id   AF-A0A9P4GV81-F1
#
_cell.length_a   1.000
_cell.length_b   1.000
_cell.length_c   1.000
_cell.angle_alpha   90.00
_cell.angle_beta   90.00
_cell.angle_gamma   90.00
#
_symmetry.space_group_name_H-M   'P 1'
#
loop_
_entity.id
_entity.type
_entity.pdbx_description
1 polymer ?
#
loop_
_entity_poly.entity_id
_entity_poly.type
_entity_poly.pdbx_seq_one_letter_code
_entity_poly.pdbx_strand_id
1 'polypeptide(L)'
;MSQEDAMDAALTASDKACMEKADDFKASKVAVEQLPTPASSSSTENPEVPSIKVESTRASRASKRNRETTPDALGPLTPPRSSKKPRTPAKTPAQEEEAVTKKAAALRKKADEAAVKAANAAKRKAAADAKKAETQRKKQVAQWKRDWKDWVTTNQIPDERFTAFEQDCLTVTKSKEYLGIQKDELQCLPHDTRPNPNGPFAPMRLYKYEEVVDLAYKKEAILAGVSQVDDETLIACGKKLWEAKKA
;
A
#
# COMPACT_ATOMS: atom_id res chain seq x y z
N MET A 1 9.12 29.58 -21.14
CA MET A 1 8.73 28.75 -19.98
C MET A 1 7.53 27.95 -20.42
N SER A 2 7.74 26.67 -20.68
CA SER A 2 6.75 25.80 -21.33
C SER A 2 5.73 25.30 -20.33
N GLN A 3 4.50 25.15 -20.79
CA GLN A 3 3.30 24.78 -20.02
C GLN A 3 3.40 23.39 -19.35
N GLU A 4 4.41 22.60 -19.70
CA GLU A 4 4.67 21.26 -19.18
C GLU A 4 5.40 21.28 -17.82
N ASP A 5 6.19 22.32 -17.50
CA ASP A 5 6.88 22.46 -16.20
C ASP A 5 5.94 22.86 -15.05
N ALA A 6 4.71 23.31 -15.35
CA ALA A 6 3.75 23.75 -14.34
C ALA A 6 2.92 22.60 -13.73
N MET A 7 2.82 21.44 -14.39
CA MET A 7 1.97 20.34 -13.92
C MET A 7 2.66 19.38 -12.94
N ASP A 8 4.00 19.28 -12.97
CA ASP A 8 4.75 18.44 -12.01
C ASP A 8 4.86 19.08 -10.61
N ALA A 9 4.62 20.39 -10.49
CA ALA A 9 4.64 21.09 -9.20
C ALA A 9 3.36 20.87 -8.35
N ALA A 10 2.23 20.49 -8.97
CA ALA A 10 0.96 20.34 -8.26
C ALA A 10 0.82 18.99 -7.52
N LEU A 11 1.55 17.95 -7.92
CA LEU A 11 1.44 16.60 -7.33
C LEU A 11 2.24 16.41 -6.04
N THR A 12 3.14 17.34 -5.67
CA THR A 12 3.94 17.22 -4.44
C THR A 12 3.37 17.97 -3.24
N ALA A 13 2.33 18.81 -3.43
CA ALA A 13 1.72 19.57 -2.34
C ALA A 13 0.63 18.78 -1.58
N SER A 14 -0.04 17.82 -2.23
CA SER A 14 -1.20 17.15 -1.62
C SER A 14 -0.84 15.98 -0.70
N ASP A 15 0.31 15.33 -0.90
CA ASP A 15 0.78 14.23 -0.04
C ASP A 15 1.42 14.72 1.27
N LYS A 16 1.85 15.99 1.34
CA LYS A 16 2.54 16.53 2.53
C LYS A 16 1.58 17.03 3.62
N ALA A 17 0.32 17.32 3.29
CA ALA A 17 -0.65 17.84 4.27
C ALA A 17 -1.29 16.74 5.15
N CYS A 18 -1.12 15.45 4.82
CA CYS A 18 -1.82 14.37 5.54
C CYS A 18 -0.99 13.71 6.66
N MET A 19 0.33 13.99 6.77
CA MET A 19 1.17 13.42 7.84
C MET A 19 1.50 14.37 9.00
N GLU A 20 1.15 15.66 8.93
CA GLU A 20 1.58 16.65 9.94
C GLU A 20 0.53 16.94 11.04
N LYS A 21 -0.43 16.04 11.27
CA LYS A 21 -1.43 16.19 12.35
C LYS A 21 -1.50 15.00 13.33
N ALA A 22 -0.41 14.24 13.45
CA ALA A 22 -0.37 13.07 14.34
C ALA A 22 0.31 13.32 15.71
N ASP A 23 0.90 14.50 15.96
CA ASP A 23 1.76 14.71 17.14
C ASP A 23 1.16 15.52 18.31
N ASP A 24 -0.11 15.96 18.24
CA ASP A 24 -0.72 16.80 19.28
C ASP A 24 -1.77 16.09 20.16
N PHE A 25 -1.67 14.77 20.32
CA PHE A 25 -2.47 14.03 21.31
C PHE A 25 -1.62 13.57 22.49
N LYS A 26 -0.91 14.51 23.12
CA LYS A 26 -0.18 14.28 24.35
C LYS A 26 -0.85 15.03 25.51
N ALA A 27 -1.43 14.22 26.40
CA ALA A 27 -1.75 14.52 27.79
C ALA A 27 -3.00 15.38 28.10
N SER A 28 -4.18 14.75 28.01
CA SER A 28 -5.24 14.98 29.02
C SER A 28 -5.39 13.72 29.87
N LYS A 29 -4.60 13.68 30.94
CA LYS A 29 -4.74 12.74 32.06
C LYS A 29 -5.90 13.25 32.92
N VAL A 30 -7.13 12.95 32.52
CA VAL A 30 -8.31 13.17 33.38
C VAL A 30 -8.34 12.03 34.39
N ALA A 31 -8.26 12.40 35.66
CA ALA A 31 -8.41 11.50 36.79
C ALA A 31 -9.83 10.91 36.76
N VAL A 32 -9.93 9.62 36.45
CA VAL A 32 -11.14 8.84 36.63
C VAL A 32 -11.15 8.33 38.06
N GLU A 33 -12.05 8.92 38.84
CA GLU A 33 -12.49 8.50 40.16
C GLU A 33 -12.95 7.03 40.11
N GLN A 34 -12.27 6.18 40.87
CA GLN A 34 -12.58 4.76 41.01
C GLN A 34 -13.91 4.58 41.74
N LEU A 35 -14.92 4.05 41.05
CA LEU A 35 -16.08 3.43 41.68
C LEU A 35 -15.86 1.92 41.86
N PRO A 36 -16.38 1.32 42.95
CA PRO A 36 -16.10 -0.05 43.33
C PRO A 36 -16.78 -1.08 42.41
N THR A 37 -16.01 -2.11 42.07
CA THR A 37 -16.44 -3.33 41.40
C THR A 37 -17.35 -4.18 42.30
N PRO A 38 -18.50 -4.66 41.80
CA PRO A 38 -19.12 -5.85 42.36
C PRO A 38 -18.49 -7.11 41.73
N ALA A 39 -18.06 -8.01 42.62
CA ALA A 39 -17.69 -9.36 42.27
C ALA A 39 -18.89 -10.09 41.65
N SER A 40 -18.71 -10.71 40.49
CA SER A 40 -19.57 -11.79 40.05
C SER A 40 -18.77 -12.87 39.35
N SER A 41 -18.58 -13.93 40.12
CA SER A 41 -18.29 -15.29 39.69
C SER A 41 -19.30 -15.77 38.64
N SER A 42 -18.81 -16.41 37.58
CA SER A 42 -19.12 -17.82 37.29
C SER A 42 -18.55 -18.24 35.94
N SER A 43 -17.69 -19.25 36.01
CA SER A 43 -17.40 -20.30 35.04
C SER A 43 -18.29 -20.36 33.79
N THR A 44 -17.67 -20.43 32.61
CA THR A 44 -18.11 -21.35 31.56
C THR A 44 -16.90 -21.81 30.78
N GLU A 45 -16.83 -23.13 30.65
CA GLU A 45 -15.79 -23.95 30.07
C GLU A 45 -15.37 -23.53 28.65
N ASN A 46 -14.06 -23.58 28.44
CA ASN A 46 -13.38 -23.57 27.16
C ASN A 46 -13.53 -24.95 26.50
N PRO A 47 -14.14 -25.08 25.30
CA PRO A 47 -13.89 -26.25 24.47
C PRO A 47 -12.57 -26.06 23.71
N GLU A 48 -11.58 -26.85 24.12
CA GLU A 48 -10.29 -27.05 23.51
C GLU A 48 -10.45 -27.46 22.03
N VAL A 49 -10.12 -26.56 21.10
CA VAL A 49 -10.10 -26.85 19.67
C VAL A 49 -8.77 -27.53 19.33
N PRO A 50 -8.76 -28.72 18.71
CA PRO A 50 -7.53 -29.41 18.37
C PRO A 50 -6.74 -28.64 17.31
N SER A 51 -5.51 -28.30 17.67
CA SER A 51 -4.49 -27.68 16.82
C SER A 51 -4.08 -28.63 15.69
N ILE A 52 -4.65 -28.44 14.50
CA ILE A 52 -4.26 -29.16 13.29
C ILE A 52 -2.95 -28.56 12.79
N LYS A 53 -1.83 -29.23 13.07
CA LYS A 53 -0.52 -28.97 12.45
C LYS A 53 -0.62 -29.27 10.95
N VAL A 54 -0.80 -28.25 10.13
CA VAL A 54 -0.62 -28.35 8.67
C VAL A 54 0.88 -28.28 8.36
N GLU A 55 1.46 -29.45 8.16
CA GLU A 55 2.83 -29.65 7.68
C GLU A 55 2.92 -29.23 6.22
N SER A 56 3.28 -27.96 5.98
CA SER A 56 3.52 -27.44 4.64
C SER A 56 4.94 -27.80 4.18
N THR A 57 5.06 -28.96 3.56
CA THR A 57 6.26 -29.40 2.83
C THR A 57 6.43 -28.56 1.57
N ARG A 58 7.03 -27.37 1.71
CA ARG A 58 7.41 -26.55 0.55
C ARG A 58 8.67 -27.16 -0.08
N ALA A 59 8.46 -27.85 -1.20
CA ALA A 59 9.51 -28.36 -2.08
C ALA A 59 10.54 -27.28 -2.43
N SER A 60 11.75 -27.44 -1.91
CA SER A 60 12.95 -26.67 -2.27
C SER A 60 13.32 -26.96 -3.72
N ARG A 61 12.94 -26.06 -4.63
CA ARG A 61 13.44 -26.07 -6.01
C ARG A 61 14.91 -25.68 -6.01
N ALA A 62 15.74 -26.67 -6.32
CA ALA A 62 17.16 -26.56 -6.60
C ALA A 62 17.48 -25.41 -7.58
N SER A 63 18.19 -24.39 -7.09
CA SER A 63 18.82 -23.39 -7.95
C SER A 63 20.24 -23.82 -8.26
N LYS A 64 20.40 -24.30 -9.49
CA LYS A 64 21.63 -24.67 -10.17
C LYS A 64 22.57 -23.46 -10.31
N ARG A 65 23.85 -23.73 -10.01
CA ARG A 65 25.08 -23.12 -10.54
C ARG A 65 25.41 -21.70 -10.07
N ASN A 66 26.55 -21.56 -9.39
CA ASN A 66 27.64 -20.86 -10.06
C ASN A 66 29.01 -21.46 -9.72
N ARG A 67 29.59 -22.00 -10.78
CA ARG A 67 30.95 -22.46 -11.05
C ARG A 67 32.02 -21.68 -10.26
N GLU A 68 32.64 -22.35 -9.28
CA GLU A 68 33.98 -21.98 -8.82
C GLU A 68 34.94 -22.14 -10.00
N THR A 69 35.55 -21.05 -10.40
CA THR A 69 36.67 -21.04 -11.33
C THR A 69 37.88 -20.61 -10.53
N THR A 70 38.61 -21.60 -10.01
CA THR A 70 40.04 -21.47 -9.77
C THR A 70 40.73 -21.15 -11.10
N PRO A 71 41.75 -20.29 -11.06
CA PRO A 71 43.01 -20.79 -11.57
C PRO A 71 44.13 -20.61 -10.55
N ASP A 72 44.66 -21.77 -10.18
CA ASP A 72 46.05 -21.98 -9.84
C ASP A 72 46.94 -21.45 -10.99
N ALA A 73 47.87 -20.55 -10.68
CA ALA A 73 48.96 -20.17 -11.57
C ALA A 73 50.16 -19.71 -10.74
N LEU A 74 50.96 -20.70 -10.38
CA LEU A 74 52.35 -20.60 -9.96
C LEU A 74 53.18 -19.67 -10.87
N GLY A 75 53.81 -18.64 -10.30
CA GLY A 75 55.07 -17.99 -10.75
C GLY A 75 55.00 -17.16 -12.06
N PRO A 76 55.96 -16.23 -12.32
CA PRO A 76 57.38 -16.37 -12.00
C PRO A 76 58.05 -15.17 -11.31
N LEU A 77 59.09 -15.49 -10.53
CA LEU A 77 60.16 -14.60 -10.09
C LEU A 77 60.82 -13.92 -11.31
N THR A 78 60.96 -12.59 -11.28
CA THR A 78 61.84 -11.83 -12.18
C THR A 78 62.63 -10.75 -11.42
N PRO A 79 63.83 -10.39 -11.89
CA PRO A 79 64.95 -9.93 -11.04
C PRO A 79 64.99 -8.41 -10.80
N PRO A 80 65.80 -7.93 -9.83
CA PRO A 80 66.06 -6.50 -9.65
C PRO A 80 66.98 -5.99 -10.77
N ARG A 81 66.45 -5.21 -11.71
CA ARG A 81 67.25 -4.60 -12.78
C ARG A 81 67.56 -3.13 -12.49
N SER A 82 68.81 -2.94 -12.12
CA SER A 82 69.58 -1.71 -12.08
C SER A 82 69.53 -0.90 -13.38
N SER A 83 69.72 0.41 -13.22
CA SER A 83 70.52 1.32 -14.05
C SER A 83 69.80 2.38 -14.91
N LYS A 84 70.25 3.61 -14.63
CA LYS A 84 70.43 4.77 -15.52
C LYS A 84 69.17 5.44 -16.07
N LYS A 85 68.73 6.46 -15.33
CA LYS A 85 67.91 7.56 -15.85
C LYS A 85 68.66 8.30 -16.97
N PRO A 86 68.15 8.34 -18.21
CA PRO A 86 68.61 9.33 -19.18
C PRO A 86 68.13 10.72 -18.75
N ARG A 87 69.07 11.66 -18.72
CA ARG A 87 68.86 13.08 -18.44
C ARG A 87 68.04 13.67 -19.59
N THR A 88 66.77 13.98 -19.34
CA THR A 88 65.85 14.59 -20.30
C THR A 88 66.30 16.01 -20.66
N PRO A 89 66.21 16.42 -21.94
CA PRO A 89 66.52 17.78 -22.37
C PRO A 89 65.50 18.78 -21.79
N ALA A 90 65.99 19.98 -21.48
CA ALA A 90 65.20 21.06 -20.89
C ALA A 90 64.03 21.45 -21.81
N LYS A 91 62.83 21.43 -21.23
CA LYS A 91 61.56 21.66 -21.92
C LYS A 91 61.35 23.17 -22.11
N THR A 92 61.03 23.57 -23.33
CA THR A 92 60.79 24.96 -23.73
C THR A 92 59.38 25.39 -23.29
N PRO A 93 59.18 26.62 -22.74
CA PRO A 93 57.92 27.05 -22.13
C PRO A 93 56.69 27.00 -23.06
N ALA A 94 56.88 27.10 -24.38
CA ALA A 94 55.79 27.03 -25.36
C ALA A 94 55.14 25.62 -25.52
N GLN A 95 55.86 24.53 -25.21
CA GLN A 95 55.29 23.17 -25.26
C GLN A 95 54.56 22.77 -23.96
N GLU A 96 54.68 23.59 -22.91
CA GLU A 96 54.02 23.34 -21.63
C GLU A 96 52.56 23.83 -21.64
N GLU A 97 52.28 24.97 -22.30
CA GLU A 97 50.90 25.50 -22.45
C GLU A 97 49.97 24.59 -23.29
N GLU A 98 50.46 24.01 -24.38
CA GLU A 98 49.64 23.11 -25.23
C GLU A 98 49.35 21.77 -24.55
N ALA A 99 50.23 21.33 -23.63
CA ALA A 99 50.03 20.11 -22.85
C ALA A 99 49.06 20.33 -21.67
N VAL A 100 49.02 21.55 -21.10
CA VAL A 100 48.09 21.93 -20.03
C VAL A 100 46.66 22.04 -20.56
N THR A 101 46.46 22.63 -21.74
CA THR A 101 45.13 22.75 -22.36
C THR A 101 44.53 21.40 -22.79
N LYS A 102 45.33 20.48 -23.36
CA LYS A 102 44.87 19.11 -23.71
C LYS A 102 44.50 18.27 -22.48
N LYS A 103 45.23 18.41 -21.36
CA LYS A 103 44.88 17.76 -20.09
C LYS A 103 43.59 18.30 -19.47
N ALA A 104 43.37 19.62 -19.51
CA ALA A 104 42.14 20.23 -19.00
C ALA A 104 40.89 19.77 -19.77
N ALA A 105 40.97 19.65 -21.10
CA ALA A 105 39.86 19.15 -21.93
C ALA A 105 39.53 17.67 -21.64
N ALA A 106 40.55 16.83 -21.41
CA ALA A 106 40.34 15.42 -21.07
C ALA A 106 39.72 15.22 -19.68
N LEU A 107 40.06 16.08 -18.71
CA LEU A 107 39.45 16.08 -17.37
C LEU A 107 37.96 16.46 -17.41
N ARG A 108 37.59 17.48 -18.21
CA ARG A 108 36.19 17.89 -18.39
C ARG A 108 35.33 16.78 -18.99
N LYS A 109 35.80 16.14 -20.07
CA LYS A 109 35.08 15.00 -20.68
C LYS A 109 34.84 13.84 -19.71
N LYS A 110 35.82 13.52 -18.85
CA LYS A 110 35.66 12.47 -17.82
C LYS A 110 34.67 12.86 -16.73
N ALA A 111 34.64 14.14 -16.34
CA ALA A 111 33.67 14.65 -15.37
C ALA A 111 32.24 14.60 -15.93
N ASP A 112 32.05 15.00 -17.19
CA ASP A 112 30.74 14.96 -17.86
C ASP A 112 30.22 13.52 -18.00
N GLU A 113 31.09 12.57 -18.38
CA GLU A 113 30.71 11.15 -18.48
C GLU A 113 30.35 10.55 -17.11
N ALA A 114 31.07 10.93 -16.05
CA ALA A 114 30.75 10.52 -14.68
C ALA A 114 29.41 11.11 -14.21
N ALA A 115 29.12 12.37 -14.52
CA ALA A 115 27.85 13.02 -14.20
C ALA A 115 26.67 12.35 -14.93
N VAL A 116 26.83 12.02 -16.22
CA VAL A 116 25.80 11.31 -17.00
C VAL A 116 25.55 9.90 -16.44
N LYS A 117 26.61 9.16 -16.06
CA LYS A 117 26.46 7.85 -15.42
C LYS A 117 25.74 7.94 -14.08
N ALA A 118 26.08 8.92 -13.24
CA ALA A 118 25.43 9.16 -11.97
C ALA A 118 23.94 9.53 -12.13
N ALA A 119 23.62 10.41 -13.08
CA ALA A 119 22.24 10.79 -13.39
C ALA A 119 21.41 9.58 -13.88
N ASN A 120 21.97 8.74 -14.75
CA ASN A 120 21.31 7.53 -15.22
C ASN A 120 21.11 6.49 -14.11
N ALA A 121 22.07 6.36 -13.19
CA ALA A 121 21.93 5.49 -12.02
C ALA A 121 20.82 5.99 -11.08
N ALA A 122 20.73 7.30 -10.83
CA ALA A 122 19.68 7.91 -10.03
C ALA A 122 18.29 7.70 -10.65
N LYS A 123 18.14 7.93 -11.97
CA LYS A 123 16.89 7.67 -12.71
C LYS A 123 16.46 6.21 -12.63
N ARG A 124 17.40 5.27 -12.77
CA ARG A 124 17.11 3.83 -12.63
C ARG A 124 16.66 3.46 -11.23
N LYS A 125 17.27 4.05 -10.20
CA LYS A 125 16.88 3.83 -8.80
C LYS A 125 15.47 4.37 -8.53
N ALA A 126 15.18 5.60 -8.93
CA ALA A 126 13.85 6.21 -8.79
C ALA A 126 12.77 5.37 -9.50
N ALA A 127 13.03 4.92 -10.73
CA ALA A 127 12.10 4.04 -11.45
C ALA A 127 11.90 2.68 -10.78
N ALA A 128 12.96 2.10 -10.17
CA ALA A 128 12.86 0.86 -9.43
C ALA A 128 12.04 1.02 -8.14
N ASP A 129 12.23 2.13 -7.43
CA ASP A 129 11.50 2.43 -6.19
C ASP A 129 10.02 2.74 -6.46
N ALA A 130 9.71 3.46 -7.55
CA ALA A 130 8.33 3.67 -8.01
C ALA A 130 7.61 2.34 -8.32
N LYS A 131 8.28 1.40 -9.02
CA LYS A 131 7.71 0.07 -9.31
C LYS A 131 7.46 -0.76 -8.05
N LYS A 132 8.34 -0.66 -7.05
CA LYS A 132 8.16 -1.33 -5.76
C LYS A 132 6.97 -0.75 -5.00
N ALA A 133 6.85 0.59 -4.94
CA ALA A 133 5.74 1.28 -4.31
C ALA A 133 4.39 0.90 -4.96
N GLU A 134 4.33 0.87 -6.30
CA GLU A 134 3.13 0.44 -7.03
C GLU A 134 2.76 -1.01 -6.71
N THR A 135 3.74 -1.91 -6.66
CA THR A 135 3.52 -3.31 -6.31
C THR A 135 3.02 -3.48 -4.87
N GLN A 136 3.58 -2.71 -3.93
CA GLN A 136 3.12 -2.70 -2.54
C GLN A 136 1.70 -2.16 -2.42
N ARG A 137 1.37 -1.05 -3.09
CA ARG A 137 0.01 -0.50 -3.13
C ARG A 137 -1.00 -1.51 -3.68
N LYS A 138 -0.68 -2.20 -4.77
CA LYS A 138 -1.54 -3.26 -5.34
C LYS A 138 -1.78 -4.40 -4.35
N LYS A 139 -0.74 -4.82 -3.61
CA LYS A 139 -0.87 -5.85 -2.58
C LYS A 139 -1.76 -5.39 -1.41
N GLN A 140 -1.62 -4.15 -0.97
CA GLN A 140 -2.47 -3.57 0.07
C GLN A 140 -3.93 -3.50 -0.37
N VAL A 141 -4.21 -2.98 -1.56
CA VAL A 141 -5.58 -2.94 -2.12
C VAL A 141 -6.17 -4.35 -2.24
N ALA A 142 -5.37 -5.34 -2.65
CA ALA A 142 -5.82 -6.73 -2.70
C ALA A 142 -6.12 -7.29 -1.29
N GLN A 143 -5.35 -6.88 -0.29
CA GLN A 143 -5.59 -7.25 1.11
C GLN A 143 -6.88 -6.63 1.63
N TRP A 144 -7.09 -5.33 1.46
CA TRP A 144 -8.32 -4.65 1.92
C TRP A 144 -9.59 -5.23 1.28
N LYS A 145 -9.51 -5.65 0.02
CA LYS A 145 -10.61 -6.37 -0.66
C LYS A 145 -10.90 -7.74 -0.05
N ARG A 146 -9.89 -8.43 0.49
CA ARG A 146 -10.08 -9.68 1.23
C ARG A 146 -10.68 -9.38 2.60
N ASP A 147 -10.11 -8.43 3.32
CA ASP A 147 -10.59 -8.02 4.64
C ASP A 147 -12.08 -7.63 4.59
N TRP A 148 -12.51 -6.89 3.55
CA TRP A 148 -13.93 -6.60 3.33
C TRP A 148 -14.79 -7.85 3.11
N LYS A 149 -14.32 -8.81 2.29
CA LYS A 149 -15.05 -10.07 2.07
C LYS A 149 -15.14 -10.92 3.32
N ASP A 150 -14.07 -10.97 4.10
CA ASP A 150 -14.01 -11.69 5.36
C ASP A 150 -14.99 -11.06 6.36
N TRP A 151 -15.02 -9.72 6.44
CA TRP A 151 -16.00 -8.97 7.23
C TRP A 151 -17.44 -9.29 6.80
N VAL A 152 -17.74 -9.23 5.50
CA VAL A 152 -19.07 -9.56 4.96
C VAL A 152 -19.47 -10.98 5.35
N THR A 153 -18.57 -11.96 5.18
CA THR A 153 -18.83 -13.37 5.50
C THR A 153 -19.11 -13.57 6.99
N THR A 154 -18.41 -12.84 7.86
CA THR A 154 -18.54 -12.94 9.32
C THR A 154 -19.84 -12.30 9.82
N ASN A 155 -20.29 -11.24 9.14
CA ASN A 155 -21.45 -10.44 9.54
C ASN A 155 -22.71 -10.78 8.74
N GLN A 156 -22.79 -11.94 8.06
CA GLN A 156 -24.04 -12.33 7.38
C GLN A 156 -25.11 -12.69 8.40
N ILE A 157 -26.30 -12.10 8.24
CA ILE A 157 -27.46 -12.36 9.09
C ILE A 157 -28.65 -12.74 8.20
N PRO A 158 -28.64 -13.96 7.63
CA PRO A 158 -29.61 -14.34 6.60
C PRO A 158 -31.05 -14.46 7.11
N ASP A 159 -31.25 -14.60 8.42
CA ASP A 159 -32.56 -14.86 9.03
C ASP A 159 -33.16 -13.64 9.72
N GLU A 160 -32.42 -12.53 9.84
CA GLU A 160 -32.93 -11.33 10.49
C GLU A 160 -33.87 -10.57 9.55
N ARG A 161 -35.08 -10.33 10.05
CA ARG A 161 -36.14 -9.66 9.33
C ARG A 161 -36.58 -8.44 10.10
N PHE A 162 -36.85 -7.36 9.37
CA PHE A 162 -37.54 -6.20 9.92
C PHE A 162 -38.90 -6.04 9.25
N THR A 163 -39.84 -5.43 9.95
CA THR A 163 -41.12 -5.03 9.36
C THR A 163 -40.93 -3.66 8.72
N ALA A 164 -40.93 -3.61 7.40
CA ALA A 164 -40.76 -2.35 6.69
C ALA A 164 -42.02 -1.49 6.79
N PHE A 165 -41.87 -0.28 7.34
CA PHE A 165 -42.81 0.81 7.09
C PHE A 165 -42.47 1.42 5.72
N GLU A 166 -43.48 1.86 4.98
CA GLU A 166 -43.38 2.11 3.52
C GLU A 166 -42.44 3.24 3.10
N GLN A 167 -41.92 4.02 4.05
CA GLN A 167 -41.04 5.13 3.76
C GLN A 167 -39.59 4.69 3.99
N ASP A 168 -38.78 4.76 2.93
CA ASP A 168 -37.32 4.60 2.91
C ASP A 168 -36.74 3.18 2.90
N CYS A 169 -37.31 2.31 2.06
CA CYS A 169 -36.71 1.01 1.72
C CYS A 169 -36.08 0.98 0.32
N LEU A 170 -34.93 0.31 0.18
CA LEU A 170 -34.26 0.02 -1.09
C LEU A 170 -34.38 -1.45 -1.47
N THR A 171 -34.53 -1.71 -2.77
CA THR A 171 -34.42 -3.06 -3.33
C THR A 171 -32.96 -3.40 -3.63
N VAL A 172 -32.63 -4.69 -3.76
CA VAL A 172 -31.29 -5.16 -4.16
C VAL A 172 -30.76 -4.42 -5.41
N THR A 173 -31.62 -4.25 -6.42
CA THR A 173 -31.25 -3.55 -7.67
C THR A 173 -30.92 -2.09 -7.41
N LYS A 174 -31.75 -1.39 -6.63
CA LYS A 174 -31.51 0.03 -6.31
C LYS A 174 -30.27 0.24 -5.45
N SER A 175 -30.01 -0.63 -4.48
CA SER A 175 -28.78 -0.58 -3.67
C SER A 175 -27.52 -0.77 -4.52
N LYS A 176 -27.57 -1.67 -5.52
CA LYS A 176 -26.47 -1.86 -6.47
C LYS A 176 -26.27 -0.64 -7.38
N GLU A 177 -27.35 -0.09 -7.92
CA GLU A 177 -27.30 1.07 -8.84
C GLU A 177 -26.81 2.35 -8.15
N TYR A 178 -27.37 2.67 -6.98
CA TYR A 178 -27.09 3.96 -6.32
C TYR A 178 -25.86 3.94 -5.42
N LEU A 179 -25.56 2.80 -4.79
CA LEU A 179 -24.52 2.68 -3.76
C LEU A 179 -23.43 1.66 -4.10
N GLY A 180 -23.55 0.93 -5.22
CA GLY A 180 -22.52 -0.04 -5.62
C GLY A 180 -22.39 -1.25 -4.68
N ILE A 181 -23.42 -1.52 -3.88
CA ILE A 181 -23.47 -2.64 -2.93
C ILE A 181 -23.95 -3.90 -3.64
N GLN A 182 -23.22 -5.00 -3.47
CA GLN A 182 -23.55 -6.28 -4.08
C GLN A 182 -24.59 -7.05 -3.26
N LYS A 183 -25.28 -8.00 -3.92
CA LYS A 183 -26.29 -8.84 -3.27
C LYS A 183 -25.75 -9.59 -2.05
N ASP A 184 -24.52 -10.08 -2.12
CA ASP A 184 -23.90 -10.86 -1.05
C ASP A 184 -23.54 -9.99 0.17
N GLU A 185 -23.24 -8.71 -0.06
CA GLU A 185 -22.96 -7.71 0.98
C GLU A 185 -24.25 -7.31 1.71
N LEU A 186 -25.38 -7.25 1.00
CA LEU A 186 -26.70 -6.95 1.59
C LEU A 186 -27.21 -8.06 2.53
N GLN A 187 -26.62 -9.26 2.51
CA GLN A 187 -26.99 -10.34 3.43
C GLN A 187 -26.55 -10.05 4.87
N CYS A 188 -25.73 -9.03 5.09
CA CYS A 188 -25.34 -8.55 6.42
C CYS A 188 -26.40 -7.65 7.07
N LEU A 189 -27.47 -7.29 6.35
CA LEU A 189 -28.50 -6.39 6.83
C LEU A 189 -29.83 -7.12 7.03
N PRO A 190 -30.63 -6.71 8.04
CA PRO A 190 -32.02 -7.12 8.15
C PRO A 190 -32.80 -6.82 6.87
N HIS A 191 -33.72 -7.71 6.50
CA HIS A 191 -34.51 -7.53 5.27
C HIS A 191 -35.99 -7.87 5.45
N ASP A 192 -36.85 -7.13 4.73
CA ASP A 192 -38.26 -7.49 4.53
C ASP A 192 -38.41 -8.19 3.17
N THR A 193 -39.17 -9.28 3.13
CA THR A 193 -39.41 -10.03 1.89
C THR A 193 -40.85 -9.84 1.46
N ARG A 194 -41.05 -9.20 0.30
CA ARG A 194 -42.38 -8.94 -0.27
C ARG A 194 -42.60 -9.67 -1.60
N PRO A 195 -43.85 -10.01 -1.95
CA PRO A 195 -44.17 -10.52 -3.28
C PRO A 195 -43.70 -9.54 -4.36
N ASN A 196 -43.20 -10.07 -5.48
CA ASN A 196 -42.76 -9.25 -6.59
C ASN A 196 -43.98 -8.62 -7.29
N PRO A 197 -44.03 -7.30 -7.51
CA PRO A 197 -45.14 -6.66 -8.21
C PRO A 197 -45.29 -7.14 -9.66
N ASN A 198 -44.23 -7.68 -10.26
CA ASN A 198 -44.23 -8.12 -11.66
C ASN A 198 -44.69 -9.58 -11.85
N GLY A 199 -45.34 -10.20 -10.87
CA GLY A 199 -45.94 -11.54 -10.98
C GLY A 199 -45.15 -12.65 -10.28
N PRO A 200 -45.09 -13.90 -10.81
CA PRO A 200 -44.60 -15.10 -10.11
C PRO A 200 -43.06 -15.18 -10.00
N PHE A 201 -42.37 -14.04 -10.07
CA PHE A 201 -40.93 -13.98 -9.90
C PHE A 201 -40.51 -14.17 -8.43
N ALA A 202 -39.21 -14.39 -8.21
CA ALA A 202 -38.65 -14.48 -6.87
C ALA A 202 -39.07 -13.27 -6.02
N PRO A 203 -39.40 -13.47 -4.73
CA PRO A 203 -39.75 -12.40 -3.82
C PRO A 203 -38.71 -11.28 -3.80
N MET A 204 -39.19 -10.05 -3.70
CA MET A 204 -38.35 -8.86 -3.61
C MET A 204 -37.89 -8.67 -2.17
N ARG A 205 -36.58 -8.46 -1.98
CA ARG A 205 -36.01 -8.09 -0.69
C ARG A 205 -35.87 -6.58 -0.59
N LEU A 206 -36.33 -6.04 0.52
CA LEU A 206 -36.29 -4.63 0.89
C LEU A 206 -35.36 -4.45 2.09
N TYR A 207 -34.54 -3.41 2.03
CA TYR A 207 -33.55 -3.03 3.04
C TYR A 207 -33.77 -1.59 3.45
N LYS A 208 -33.55 -1.22 4.71
CA LYS A 208 -33.67 0.19 5.13
C LYS A 208 -32.61 1.04 4.44
N TYR A 209 -33.00 2.21 3.94
CA TYR A 209 -32.10 3.10 3.22
C TYR A 209 -30.86 3.47 4.07
N GLU A 210 -31.07 3.89 5.32
CA GLU A 210 -30.01 4.32 6.23
C GLU A 210 -28.97 3.22 6.47
N GLU A 211 -29.41 1.98 6.75
CA GLU A 211 -28.51 0.85 6.99
C GLU A 211 -27.70 0.48 5.75
N VAL A 212 -28.27 0.58 4.54
CA VAL A 212 -27.54 0.34 3.30
C VAL A 212 -26.52 1.46 3.03
N VAL A 213 -26.84 2.70 3.38
CA VAL A 213 -25.92 3.84 3.28
C VAL A 213 -24.75 3.68 4.25
N ASP A 214 -25.01 3.30 5.50
CA ASP A 214 -23.98 3.03 6.50
C ASP A 214 -23.08 1.87 6.04
N LEU A 215 -23.65 0.81 5.50
CA LEU A 215 -22.88 -0.29 4.90
C LEU A 215 -21.97 0.18 3.76
N ALA A 216 -22.44 1.11 2.92
CA ALA A 216 -21.65 1.69 1.84
C ALA A 216 -20.49 2.55 2.36
N TYR A 217 -20.71 3.32 3.43
CA TYR A 217 -19.64 4.04 4.11
C TYR A 217 -18.62 3.08 4.72
N LYS A 218 -19.08 2.02 5.40
CA LYS A 218 -18.17 1.02 5.96
C LYS A 218 -17.30 0.38 4.90
N LYS A 219 -17.88 0.05 3.74
CA LYS A 219 -17.17 -0.50 2.60
C LYS A 219 -16.06 0.44 2.10
N GLU A 220 -16.33 1.72 1.90
CA GLU A 220 -15.30 2.67 1.44
C GLU A 220 -14.19 2.85 2.49
N ALA A 221 -14.52 2.88 3.78
CA ALA A 221 -13.51 2.97 4.85
C ALA A 221 -12.55 1.78 4.83
N ILE A 222 -13.09 0.56 4.78
CA ILE A 222 -12.28 -0.66 4.75
C ILE A 222 -11.46 -0.74 3.47
N LEU A 223 -12.03 -0.38 2.32
CA LEU A 223 -11.30 -0.35 1.04
C LEU A 223 -10.23 0.74 0.97
N ALA A 224 -10.30 1.76 1.82
CA ALA A 224 -9.25 2.76 2.01
C ALA A 224 -8.18 2.34 3.03
N GLY A 225 -8.31 1.16 3.63
CA GLY A 225 -7.37 0.61 4.60
C GLY A 225 -7.63 1.02 6.05
N VAL A 226 -8.80 1.58 6.35
CA VAL A 226 -9.23 1.81 7.74
C VAL A 226 -9.83 0.51 8.27
N SER A 227 -9.05 -0.28 9.00
CA SER A 227 -9.51 -1.47 9.70
C SER A 227 -9.30 -1.34 11.21
N GLN A 228 -10.17 -1.98 12.00
CA GLN A 228 -10.05 -2.10 13.46
C GLN A 228 -10.37 -0.85 14.31
N VAL A 229 -11.25 0.01 13.82
CA VAL A 229 -11.80 1.10 14.65
C VAL A 229 -13.28 0.82 14.91
N ASP A 230 -13.80 1.35 16.00
CA ASP A 230 -15.21 1.25 16.38
C ASP A 230 -16.15 1.58 15.19
N ASP A 231 -17.30 0.91 15.13
CA ASP A 231 -18.20 0.95 13.98
C ASP A 231 -18.62 2.39 13.62
N GLU A 232 -18.85 3.24 14.62
CA GLU A 232 -19.21 4.65 14.41
C GLU A 232 -18.10 5.44 13.72
N THR A 233 -16.85 5.23 14.14
CA THR A 233 -15.69 5.91 13.56
C THR A 233 -15.42 5.44 12.13
N LEU A 234 -15.68 4.16 11.85
CA LEU A 234 -15.50 3.56 10.54
C LEU A 234 -16.55 4.12 9.57
N ILE A 235 -17.79 4.28 10.00
CA ILE A 235 -18.84 4.97 9.25
C ILE A 235 -18.46 6.44 8.99
N ALA A 236 -18.02 7.18 10.01
CA ALA A 236 -17.66 8.59 9.88
C ALA A 236 -16.50 8.83 8.90
N CYS A 237 -15.47 7.98 8.94
CA CYS A 237 -14.37 8.01 7.97
C CYS A 237 -14.86 7.65 6.56
N GLY A 238 -15.68 6.61 6.45
CA GLY A 238 -16.28 6.16 5.19
C GLY A 238 -17.12 7.24 4.52
N LYS A 239 -17.93 7.98 5.30
CA LYS A 239 -18.74 9.09 4.81
C LYS A 239 -17.89 10.18 4.16
N LYS A 240 -16.80 10.60 4.82
CA LYS A 240 -15.87 11.61 4.27
C LYS A 240 -15.24 11.15 2.95
N LEU A 241 -14.83 9.88 2.88
CA LEU A 241 -14.24 9.31 1.66
C LEU A 241 -15.27 9.20 0.52
N TRP A 242 -16.50 8.84 0.86
CA TRP A 242 -17.60 8.75 -0.10
C TRP A 242 -17.97 10.12 -0.69
N GLU A 243 -18.09 11.13 0.16
CA GLU A 243 -18.34 12.52 -0.26
C GLU A 243 -17.21 13.06 -1.13
N ALA A 244 -15.95 12.84 -0.75
CA ALA A 244 -14.78 13.26 -1.53
C ALA A 244 -14.70 12.62 -2.93
N LYS A 245 -15.28 11.43 -3.12
CA LYS A 245 -15.34 10.72 -4.41
C LYS A 245 -16.48 11.20 -5.31
N LYS A 246 -17.52 11.81 -4.72
CA LYS A 246 -18.69 12.36 -5.43
C LYS A 246 -18.56 13.85 -5.75
N ALA A 247 -17.70 14.57 -5.02
CA ALA A 247 -17.33 15.95 -5.30
C ALA A 247 -16.47 16.05 -6.57
#